data_AF-A0A1Z5KJB8-F1
#
_entry.id   AF-A0A1Z5KJB8-F1
#
_cell.length_a   1.000
_cell.length_b   1.000
_cell.length_c   1.000
_cell.angle_alpha   90.00
_cell.angle_beta   90.00
_cell.angle_gamma   90.00
#
_symmetry.space_group_name_H-M   'P 1'
#
loop_
_entity.id
_entity.type
_entity.pdbx_description
1 polymer ?
#
loop_
_entity_poly.entity_id
_entity_poly.type
_entity_poly.pdbx_seq_one_letter_code
_entity_poly.pdbx_strand_id
1 'polypeptide(L)' 'MAEIEIPPFERYRGVDSYFGGSSPLSEGVGYLVVLGFGMFFSVFTTFLVFLNKHYGAKGDETSEHFK' A
#
# COMPACT_ATOMS: atom_id res chain seq x y z
N MET A 1 37.77 14.10 21.71
CA MET A 1 36.82 15.16 21.28
C MET A 1 35.45 14.65 21.69
N ALA A 2 34.80 15.31 22.66
CA ALA A 2 33.51 14.86 23.18
C ALA A 2 32.43 15.20 22.14
N GLU A 3 31.65 14.21 21.73
CA GLU A 3 30.44 14.44 20.91
C GLU A 3 29.44 15.21 21.76
N ILE A 4 29.09 16.41 21.33
CA ILE A 4 28.07 17.23 21.98
C ILE A 4 26.71 16.66 21.57
N GLU A 5 26.07 15.91 22.47
CA GLU A 5 24.72 15.39 22.26
C GLU A 5 23.71 16.55 22.35
N ILE A 6 23.29 17.03 21.18
CA ILE A 6 22.24 18.05 21.09
C ILE A 6 20.88 17.46 21.47
N PRO A 7 20.08 18.17 22.27
CA PRO A 7 18.78 17.69 22.69
C PRO A 7 17.83 17.49 21.49
N PRO A 8 16.96 16.47 21.53
CA PRO A 8 16.19 16.03 20.36
C PRO A 8 15.24 17.10 19.79
N PHE A 9 14.79 18.05 20.62
CA PHE A 9 13.93 19.16 20.21
C PHE A 9 14.67 20.28 19.45
N GLU A 10 16.00 20.39 19.59
CA GLU A 10 16.81 21.39 18.87
C GLU A 10 17.26 20.86 17.49
N ARG A 11 17.30 19.53 17.30
CA ARG A 11 17.83 18.86 16.11
C ARG A 11 17.15 19.26 14.80
N TYR A 12 15.89 19.71 14.84
CA TYR A 12 15.10 20.08 13.66
C TYR A 12 14.47 21.47 13.75
N ARG A 13 15.01 22.35 14.61
CA ARG A 13 14.48 23.71 14.78
C ARG A 13 14.74 24.55 13.53
N GLY A 14 13.68 25.03 12.87
CA GLY A 14 13.77 25.86 11.67
C GLY A 14 13.99 25.09 10.36
N VAL A 15 13.78 23.77 10.36
CA VAL A 15 13.87 22.92 9.17
C VAL A 15 12.46 22.57 8.68
N ASP A 16 12.18 22.80 7.40
CA ASP A 16 10.84 22.58 6.82
C ASP A 16 10.51 21.10 6.58
N SER A 17 11.50 20.22 6.66
CA SER A 17 11.32 18.79 6.40
C SER A 17 12.32 17.95 7.20
N TYR A 18 11.81 16.91 7.84
CA TYR A 18 12.62 15.88 8.51
C TYR A 18 13.54 15.13 7.54
N PHE A 19 13.14 15.01 6.27
CA PHE A 19 13.89 14.30 5.22
C PHE A 19 14.72 15.24 4.32
N GLY A 20 14.87 16.52 4.69
CA GLY A 20 15.66 17.47 3.90
C GLY A 20 14.98 17.97 2.62
N GLY A 21 13.66 17.85 2.51
CA GLY A 21 12.85 18.46 1.45
C GLY A 21 12.76 17.66 0.15
N SER A 22 13.64 16.68 -0.07
CA SER A 22 13.55 15.73 -1.18
C SER A 22 12.98 14.40 -0.72
N SER A 23 11.98 13.87 -1.43
CA SER A 23 11.43 12.53 -1.16
C SER A 23 12.55 11.48 -1.27
N PRO A 24 12.70 10.56 -0.30
CA PRO A 24 13.72 9.51 -0.34
C PRO A 24 13.49 8.52 -1.48
N LEU A 25 12.28 8.49 -2.05
CA LEU A 25 11.93 7.67 -3.21
C LEU A 25 11.44 8.56 -4.35
N SER A 26 11.84 8.21 -5.57
CA SER A 26 11.38 8.90 -6.78
C SER A 26 9.86 8.85 -6.86
N GLU A 27 9.25 10.01 -7.13
CA GLU A 27 7.81 10.14 -7.32
C GLU A 27 7.28 9.22 -8.42
N GLY A 28 8.06 9.00 -9.49
CA GLY A 28 7.73 8.07 -10.57
C GLY A 28 7.62 6.62 -10.10
N VAL A 29 8.43 6.20 -9.12
CA VAL A 29 8.31 4.87 -8.49
C VAL A 29 7.02 4.81 -7.67
N GLY A 30 6.67 5.90 -6.97
CA GLY A 30 5.39 6.01 -6.27
C GLY A 30 4.19 5.81 -7.20
N TYR A 31 4.18 6.49 -8.35
CA TYR A 31 3.11 6.33 -9.34
C TYR A 31 3.06 4.93 -9.93
N LEU A 32 4.21 4.33 -10.26
CA LEU A 32 4.26 2.97 -10.78
C LEU A 32 3.67 1.97 -9.79
N VAL A 33 4.03 2.09 -8.50
CA VAL A 33 3.50 1.22 -7.45
C VAL A 33 1.98 1.38 -7.35
N VAL A 34 1.46 2.60 -7.20
CA VAL A 34 0.03 2.83 -7.03
C VAL A 34 -0.78 2.35 -8.24
N LEU A 35 -0.38 2.75 -9.45
CA LEU A 35 -1.11 2.40 -10.67
C LEU A 35 -0.94 0.92 -11.03
N GLY A 36 0.26 0.37 -10.87
CA GLY A 36 0.57 -1.02 -11.17
C GLY A 36 -0.16 -1.98 -10.25
N PHE A 37 -0.12 -1.76 -8.94
CA PHE A 37 -0.87 -2.58 -7.99
C PHE A 37 -2.38 -2.44 -8.20
N GLY A 38 -2.88 -1.22 -8.43
CA GLY A 38 -4.30 -0.98 -8.72
C GLY A 38 -4.78 -1.75 -9.95
N MET A 39 -4.08 -1.60 -11.07
CA MET A 39 -4.40 -2.29 -12.32
C MET A 39 -4.32 -3.81 -12.16
N PHE A 40 -3.24 -4.33 -11.57
CA PHE A 40 -3.07 -5.76 -11.35
C PHE A 40 -4.19 -6.33 -10.48
N PHE A 41 -4.49 -5.67 -9.35
CA PHE A 41 -5.55 -6.09 -8.44
C PHE A 41 -6.92 -6.10 -9.12
N SER A 42 -7.25 -5.05 -9.88
CA SER A 42 -8.51 -4.99 -10.63
C SER A 42 -8.62 -6.11 -11.66
N VAL A 43 -7.57 -6.34 -12.46
CA VAL A 43 -7.58 -7.41 -13.48
C VAL A 43 -7.67 -8.77 -12.82
N PHE A 44 -6.85 -9.03 -11.80
CA PHE A 44 -6.78 -10.31 -11.11
C PHE A 44 -8.09 -10.65 -10.40
N THR A 45 -8.66 -9.72 -9.63
CA THR A 45 -9.94 -9.94 -8.95
C THR A 45 -11.09 -10.13 -9.94
N THR A 46 -11.13 -9.36 -11.03
CA THR A 46 -12.11 -9.54 -12.10
C THR A 46 -11.98 -10.92 -12.75
N PHE A 47 -10.75 -11.37 -13.01
CA PHE A 47 -10.48 -12.70 -13.53
C PHE A 47 -10.95 -13.80 -12.57
N LEU A 48 -10.68 -13.67 -11.26
CA LEU A 48 -11.17 -14.62 -10.26
C LEU A 48 -12.70 -14.67 -10.18
N VAL A 49 -13.36 -13.51 -10.21
CA VAL A 49 -14.83 -13.43 -10.22
C VAL A 49 -15.41 -14.08 -11.48
N PHE A 50 -14.77 -13.86 -12.63
CA PHE A 50 -15.15 -14.52 -13.88
C PHE A 50 -14.99 -16.04 -13.80
N LEU A 51 -13.87 -16.51 -13.26
CA LEU A 51 -13.59 -17.93 -13.08
C LEU A 51 -14.60 -18.58 -12.12
N ASN A 52 -14.93 -17.92 -11.02
CA ASN A 52 -15.96 -18.35 -10.09
C ASN A 52 -17.34 -18.41 -10.77
N LYS A 53 -17.71 -17.37 -11.53
CA LYS A 53 -18.98 -17.37 -12.28
C LYS A 53 -19.09 -18.51 -13.29
N HIS A 54 -17.99 -18.88 -13.95
CA HIS A 54 -18.00 -19.86 -15.03
C HIS A 54 -17.80 -21.30 -14.52
N TYR A 55 -16.96 -21.51 -13.52
CA TYR A 55 -16.54 -22.83 -13.04
C TYR A 55 -16.88 -23.10 -11.57
N GLY A 56 -17.28 -22.08 -10.80
CA GLY A 56 -17.74 -22.25 -9.43
C GLY A 56 -19.02 -23.07 -9.40
N ALA A 57 -19.07 -24.03 -8.46
CA ALA A 57 -20.32 -24.71 -8.16
C ALA A 57 -21.34 -23.67 -7.70
N LYS A 58 -22.48 -23.57 -8.39
CA LYS A 58 -23.65 -22.78 -7.98
C LYS A 58 -24.35 -23.39 -6.74
N GLY A 59 -23.58 -23.97 -5.84
CA GLY A 59 -24.11 -24.40 -4.55
C GLY A 59 -24.37 -23.13 -3.76
N ASP A 60 -25.63 -22.84 -3.51
CA ASP A 60 -26.10 -21.85 -2.54
C ASP A 60 -25.67 -22.26 -1.12
N GLU A 61 -24.39 -22.60 -0.88
CA GLU A 61 -23.89 -22.91 0.45
C GLU A 61 -23.53 -21.59 1.15
N THR A 62 -24.58 -20.82 1.43
CA THR A 62 -24.56 -19.75 2.42
C THR A 62 -24.65 -20.38 3.82
N SER A 63 -24.12 -19.70 4.84
CA SER A 63 -24.18 -20.13 6.24
C SER A 63 -25.60 -20.26 6.82
N GLU A 64 -26.63 -20.03 6.00
CA GLU A 64 -28.05 -20.15 6.34
C GLU A 64 -28.58 -21.59 6.19
N HIS A 65 -27.79 -22.53 5.66
CA HIS A 65 -28.16 -23.94 5.48
C HIS A 65 -27.76 -24.87 6.64
N PHE A 66 -27.13 -24.34 7.69
CA PHE A 66 -26.89 -25.11 8.90
C PHE A 66 -28.21 -25.29 9.68
N LYS A 67 -28.76 -26.51 9.67
CA LYS A 67 -29.87 -26.95 10.54
C LYS A 67 -29.36 -27.44 11.88
#